data_AF-C7G500-F1
#
_entry.id   AF-C7G500-F1
#
_cell.length_a   1.000
_cell.length_b   1.000
_cell.length_c   1.000
_cell.angle_alpha   90.00
_cell.angle_beta   90.00
_cell.angle_gamma   90.00
#
_symmetry.space_group_name_H-M   'P 1'
#
loop_
_entity.id
_entity.type
_entity.pdbx_description
1 polymer ?
#
loop_
_entity_poly.entity_id
_entity_poly.type
_entity_poly.pdbx_seq_one_letter_code
_entity_poly.pdbx_strand_id
1 'polypeptide(L)'
;MFTGIITDIGCIEDVQSLNKGVHLNISTRYDMESLEIGASIACSGICLTIVERGSKQANTNWFAVEAWEETLRLTNLAQWTKGTFVNLERSLRLGDEMGGHLVSGHIDGLAEIIDQKNEGDAVRFFLQVPTRFMPFIINKGSIALNGTSLTVNCVEDRIFDVLIIRHTLQMTTWGRAKIGDQVNLEIDQLARYAAKLSGFEMKDEY
;
A
#
# COMPACT_ATOMS: atom_id res chain seq x y z
N MET A 1 -9.07 -2.05 8.97
CA MET A 1 -8.24 -3.27 8.81
C MET A 1 -8.51 -3.85 7.44
N PHE A 2 -7.48 -4.44 6.86
CA PHE A 2 -7.39 -4.93 5.50
C PHE A 2 -6.65 -6.28 5.49
N THR A 3 -6.53 -6.91 4.33
CA THR A 3 -5.86 -8.20 4.14
C THR A 3 -4.64 -8.12 3.22
N GLY A 4 -4.48 -6.99 2.55
CA GLY A 4 -3.50 -6.79 1.49
C GLY A 4 -3.89 -7.45 0.16
N ILE A 5 -5.17 -7.75 -0.05
CA ILE A 5 -5.70 -8.29 -1.30
C ILE A 5 -6.35 -7.16 -2.07
N ILE A 6 -5.62 -6.64 -3.05
CA ILE A 6 -6.05 -5.52 -3.88
C ILE A 6 -7.23 -5.96 -4.76
N THR A 7 -8.28 -5.14 -4.79
CA THR A 7 -9.52 -5.46 -5.51
C THR A 7 -9.91 -4.43 -6.57
N ASP A 8 -9.21 -3.30 -6.65
CA ASP A 8 -9.33 -2.33 -7.75
C ASP A 8 -8.02 -1.53 -7.95
N ILE A 9 -7.86 -0.94 -9.13
CA ILE A 9 -6.81 0.06 -9.41
C ILE A 9 -7.49 1.41 -9.64
N GLY A 10 -7.36 2.30 -8.67
CA GLY A 10 -7.85 3.67 -8.78
C GLY A 10 -6.92 4.57 -9.60
N CYS A 11 -7.43 5.71 -10.03
CA CYS A 11 -6.66 6.76 -10.68
C CYS A 11 -6.93 8.10 -10.01
N ILE A 12 -5.86 8.84 -9.69
CA ILE A 12 -5.97 10.18 -9.12
C ILE A 12 -6.49 11.13 -10.22
N GLU A 13 -7.67 11.69 -10.00
CA GLU A 13 -8.36 12.58 -10.94
C GLU A 13 -7.99 14.05 -10.71
N ASP A 14 -7.76 14.40 -9.44
CA ASP A 14 -7.48 15.74 -9.00
C ASP A 14 -6.75 15.73 -7.65
N VAL A 15 -5.89 16.73 -7.44
CA VAL A 15 -5.13 16.94 -6.20
C VAL A 15 -5.25 18.41 -5.82
N GLN A 16 -5.85 18.69 -4.67
CA GLN A 16 -6.04 20.05 -4.17
C GLN A 16 -5.26 20.23 -2.87
N SER A 17 -4.42 21.26 -2.82
CA SER A 17 -3.66 21.57 -1.61
C SER A 17 -4.57 22.14 -0.52
N LEU A 18 -4.42 21.63 0.70
CA LEU A 18 -5.02 22.15 1.92
C LEU A 18 -3.93 22.73 2.83
N ASN A 19 -4.33 23.36 3.92
CA ASN A 19 -3.37 23.77 4.95
C ASN A 19 -2.81 22.53 5.66
N LYS A 20 -1.55 22.18 5.38
CA LYS A 20 -0.85 20.97 5.89
C LYS A 20 -1.49 19.64 5.47
N GLY A 21 -2.18 19.62 4.34
CA GLY A 21 -2.79 18.41 3.81
C GLY A 21 -3.06 18.51 2.32
N VAL A 22 -3.64 17.45 1.77
CA VAL A 22 -4.15 17.41 0.40
C VAL A 22 -5.50 16.73 0.37
N HIS A 23 -6.38 17.23 -0.49
CA HIS A 23 -7.64 16.58 -0.87
C HIS A 23 -7.44 15.89 -2.21
N LEU A 24 -7.77 14.61 -2.29
CA LEU A 24 -7.55 13.75 -3.45
C LEU A 24 -8.86 13.20 -3.96
N ASN A 25 -9.16 13.43 -5.24
CA ASN A 25 -10.25 12.75 -5.92
C ASN A 25 -9.72 11.52 -6.63
N ILE A 26 -10.29 10.35 -6.37
CA ILE A 26 -9.84 9.06 -6.89
C ILE A 26 -10.99 8.40 -7.65
N SER A 27 -10.79 8.12 -8.94
CA SER A 27 -11.71 7.30 -9.71
C SER A 27 -11.55 5.82 -9.37
N THR A 28 -12.65 5.09 -9.32
CA THR A 28 -12.70 3.68 -8.93
C THR A 28 -13.81 2.94 -9.68
N ARG A 29 -13.68 1.62 -9.75
CA ARG A 29 -14.70 0.69 -10.24
C ARG A 29 -15.59 0.16 -9.13
N TYR A 30 -15.32 0.47 -7.86
CA TYR A 30 -16.20 0.08 -6.78
C TYR A 30 -17.59 0.67 -6.95
N ASP A 31 -18.59 -0.12 -6.54
CA ASP A 31 -19.95 0.36 -6.41
C ASP A 31 -20.02 1.42 -5.31
N MET A 32 -20.67 2.55 -5.59
CA MET A 32 -20.88 3.62 -4.61
C MET A 32 -21.72 3.17 -3.44
N GLU A 33 -22.64 2.22 -3.61
CA GLU A 33 -23.39 1.66 -2.47
C GLU A 33 -22.47 0.96 -1.46
N SER A 34 -21.30 0.50 -1.90
CA SER A 34 -20.32 -0.16 -1.02
C SER A 34 -19.33 0.80 -0.35
N LEU A 35 -19.35 2.08 -0.71
CA LEU A 35 -18.45 3.12 -0.20
C LEU A 35 -19.28 4.20 0.50
N GLU A 36 -19.27 4.20 1.83
CA GLU A 36 -19.94 5.21 2.63
C GLU A 36 -18.98 6.36 2.99
N ILE A 37 -19.52 7.57 3.20
CA ILE A 37 -18.74 8.66 3.80
C ILE A 37 -18.39 8.26 5.24
N GLY A 38 -17.13 8.44 5.63
CA GLY A 38 -16.59 7.97 6.89
C GLY A 38 -16.04 6.53 6.84
N ALA A 39 -16.23 5.79 5.75
CA ALA A 39 -15.61 4.47 5.60
C ALA A 39 -14.10 4.59 5.36
N SER A 40 -13.35 3.60 5.87
CA SER A 40 -11.92 3.47 5.61
C SER A 40 -11.65 2.65 4.34
N ILE A 41 -10.76 3.15 3.51
CA ILE A 41 -10.29 2.52 2.27
C ILE A 41 -8.77 2.61 2.23
N ALA A 42 -8.10 1.51 1.87
CA ALA A 42 -6.65 1.50 1.69
C ALA A 42 -6.32 1.97 0.27
N CYS A 43 -5.58 3.07 0.16
CA CYS A 43 -5.07 3.63 -1.09
C CYS A 43 -3.55 3.38 -1.16
N SER A 44 -3.12 2.42 -1.99
CA SER A 44 -1.76 1.88 -2.03
C SER A 44 -1.23 1.54 -0.64
N GLY A 45 -2.08 0.90 0.18
CA GLY A 45 -1.79 0.50 1.55
C GLY A 45 -2.02 1.60 2.60
N ILE A 46 -2.32 2.83 2.21
CA ILE A 46 -2.57 3.92 3.16
C ILE A 46 -4.05 3.89 3.56
N CYS A 47 -4.36 3.64 4.82
CA CYS A 47 -5.72 3.75 5.34
C CYS A 47 -6.18 5.21 5.32
N LEU A 48 -7.15 5.52 4.48
CA LEU A 48 -7.73 6.86 4.36
C LEU A 48 -9.25 6.81 4.53
N THR A 49 -9.82 7.91 5.00
CA THR A 49 -11.26 8.03 5.24
C THR A 49 -11.92 8.74 4.07
N ILE A 50 -13.00 8.16 3.55
CA ILE A 50 -13.81 8.77 2.49
C ILE A 50 -14.54 9.99 3.04
N VAL A 51 -14.30 11.17 2.46
CA VAL A 51 -14.95 12.43 2.84
C VAL A 51 -16.06 12.83 1.87
N GLU A 52 -15.91 12.47 0.59
CA GLU A 52 -16.90 12.70 -0.46
C GLU A 52 -16.95 11.52 -1.43
N ARG A 53 -18.04 11.39 -2.18
CA ARG A 53 -18.20 10.34 -3.20
C ARG A 53 -19.25 10.71 -4.22
N GLY A 54 -19.17 10.12 -5.40
CA GLY A 54 -20.20 10.27 -6.41
C GLY A 54 -19.96 9.43 -7.66
N SER A 55 -20.90 9.55 -8.60
CA SER A 55 -20.83 8.91 -9.91
C SER A 55 -20.76 9.97 -11.00
N LYS A 56 -19.89 9.77 -11.99
CA LYS A 56 -19.86 10.60 -13.21
C LYS A 56 -20.84 10.02 -14.25
N GLN A 57 -21.29 10.86 -15.18
CA GLN A 57 -22.24 10.50 -16.26
C GLN A 57 -21.76 9.38 -17.22
N ALA A 58 -20.53 8.87 -17.06
CA ALA A 58 -19.91 7.84 -17.90
C ALA A 58 -19.62 6.52 -17.15
N ASN A 59 -20.41 6.14 -16.15
CA ASN A 59 -20.24 4.93 -15.33
C ASN A 59 -18.88 4.83 -14.60
N THR A 60 -18.21 5.96 -14.37
CA THR A 60 -17.00 6.01 -13.55
C THR A 60 -17.35 6.59 -12.21
N ASN A 61 -17.18 5.78 -11.17
CA ASN A 61 -17.40 6.20 -9.80
C ASN A 61 -16.15 6.87 -9.24
N TRP A 62 -16.32 7.69 -8.22
CA TRP A 62 -15.20 8.34 -7.55
C TRP A 62 -15.49 8.53 -6.06
N PHE A 63 -14.43 8.62 -5.29
CA PHE A 63 -14.46 9.07 -3.91
C PHE A 63 -13.32 10.04 -3.65
N ALA A 64 -13.46 10.84 -2.61
CA ALA A 64 -12.43 11.73 -2.15
C ALA A 64 -11.94 11.36 -0.76
N VAL A 65 -10.67 11.64 -0.51
CA VAL A 65 -9.99 11.46 0.77
C VAL A 65 -9.11 12.66 1.05
N GLU A 66 -8.80 12.87 2.32
CA GLU A 66 -7.81 13.86 2.75
C GLU A 66 -6.62 13.15 3.39
N ALA A 67 -5.42 13.57 3.01
CA ALA A 67 -4.17 13.10 3.62
C ALA A 67 -3.47 14.28 4.30
N TRP A 68 -3.03 14.05 5.53
CA TRP A 68 -2.43 15.06 6.40
C TRP A 68 -0.92 14.87 6.53
N GLU A 69 -0.28 15.77 7.28
CA GLU A 69 1.17 15.88 7.42
C GLU A 69 1.90 14.54 7.60
N GLU A 70 1.46 13.70 8.54
CA GLU A 70 2.15 12.43 8.82
C GLU A 70 2.09 11.46 7.63
N THR A 71 0.92 11.33 7.00
CA THR A 71 0.74 10.52 5.79
C THR A 71 1.59 11.05 4.65
N LEU A 72 1.60 12.37 4.44
CA LEU A 72 2.40 13.00 3.38
C LEU A 72 3.91 12.79 3.62
N ARG A 73 4.35 12.81 4.88
CA ARG A 73 5.75 12.63 5.24
C ARG A 73 6.24 11.19 5.09
N LEU A 74 5.41 10.21 5.43
CA LEU A 74 5.83 8.80 5.51
C LEU A 74 5.59 7.99 4.23
N THR A 75 4.75 8.49 3.32
CA THR A 75 4.23 7.69 2.20
C THR A 75 4.54 8.30 0.84
N ASN A 76 4.40 7.51 -0.22
CA ASN A 76 4.62 7.96 -1.59
C ASN A 76 3.47 8.87 -2.10
N LEU A 77 2.42 9.08 -1.29
CA LEU A 77 1.29 9.94 -1.60
C LEU A 77 1.73 11.39 -1.86
N ALA A 78 2.80 11.86 -1.22
CA ALA A 78 3.36 13.20 -1.48
C ALA A 78 3.82 13.40 -2.94
N GLN A 79 4.01 12.32 -3.71
CA GLN A 79 4.40 12.36 -5.11
C GLN A 79 3.22 12.12 -6.07
N TRP A 80 2.02 11.87 -5.54
CA TRP A 80 0.85 11.59 -6.38
C TRP A 80 0.40 12.84 -7.10
N THR A 81 0.10 12.67 -8.38
CA THR A 81 -0.41 13.72 -9.26
C THR A 81 -1.59 13.18 -10.05
N LYS A 82 -2.31 14.06 -10.75
CA LYS A 82 -3.36 13.62 -11.66
C LYS A 82 -2.82 12.60 -12.66
N GLY A 83 -3.50 11.45 -12.77
CA GLY A 83 -3.10 10.32 -13.62
C GLY A 83 -2.26 9.26 -12.90
N THR A 84 -1.84 9.49 -11.65
CA THR A 84 -1.22 8.45 -10.83
C THR A 84 -2.22 7.33 -10.57
N PHE A 85 -1.79 6.08 -10.78
CA PHE A 85 -2.59 4.90 -10.46
C PHE A 85 -2.26 4.38 -9.07
N VAL A 86 -3.26 3.94 -8.32
CA VAL A 86 -3.12 3.48 -6.93
C VAL A 86 -3.85 2.16 -6.72
N ASN A 87 -3.30 1.28 -5.89
CA ASN A 87 -4.01 0.07 -5.49
C ASN A 87 -5.14 0.43 -4.53
N LEU A 88 -6.29 -0.20 -4.64
CA LEU A 88 -7.40 0.02 -3.71
C LEU A 88 -7.81 -1.29 -3.03
N GLU A 89 -8.08 -1.21 -1.73
CA GLU A 89 -8.69 -2.30 -0.95
C GLU A 89 -9.71 -1.72 0.05
N ARG A 90 -10.91 -2.31 0.11
CA ARG A 90 -11.93 -1.92 1.07
C ARG A 90 -11.63 -2.51 2.44
N SER A 91 -12.09 -1.84 3.50
CA SER A 91 -11.99 -2.40 4.86
C SER A 91 -12.74 -3.71 4.98
N LEU A 92 -12.16 -4.65 5.74
CA LEU A 92 -12.77 -5.94 6.05
C LEU A 92 -14.10 -5.77 6.79
N ARG A 93 -15.07 -6.60 6.41
CA ARG A 93 -16.33 -6.81 7.13
C ARG A 93 -16.28 -8.13 7.89
N LEU A 94 -17.13 -8.25 8.91
CA LEU A 94 -17.25 -9.51 9.65
C LEU A 94 -17.74 -10.62 8.70
N GLY A 95 -16.96 -11.70 8.63
CA GLY A 95 -17.23 -12.84 7.75
C GLY A 95 -16.53 -12.79 6.40
N ASP A 96 -15.80 -11.71 6.08
CA ASP A 96 -14.95 -11.65 4.89
C ASP A 96 -13.77 -12.63 4.99
N GLU A 97 -13.35 -13.17 3.85
CA GLU A 97 -12.15 -14.00 3.74
C GLU A 97 -10.89 -13.16 3.95
N MET A 98 -9.93 -13.68 4.72
CA MET A 98 -8.61 -13.09 4.89
C MET A 98 -7.58 -13.85 4.06
N GLY A 99 -7.49 -13.53 2.77
CA GLY A 99 -6.62 -14.24 1.82
C GLY A 99 -5.12 -13.89 1.91
N GLY A 100 -4.77 -12.77 2.55
CA GLY A 100 -3.40 -12.36 2.81
C GLY A 100 -3.03 -12.47 4.29
N HIS A 101 -2.53 -11.37 4.87
CA HIS A 101 -2.26 -11.26 6.32
C HIS A 101 -2.98 -10.02 6.88
N LEU A 102 -2.93 -9.81 8.20
CA LEU A 102 -3.53 -8.62 8.78
C LEU A 102 -2.75 -7.36 8.38
N VAL A 103 -3.42 -6.49 7.62
CA VAL A 103 -2.89 -5.20 7.18
C VAL A 103 -3.70 -4.10 7.87
N SER A 104 -3.03 -3.20 8.58
CA SER A 104 -3.65 -2.08 9.28
C SER A 104 -3.91 -0.90 8.35
N GLY A 105 -3.05 -0.72 7.35
CA GLY A 105 -2.98 0.43 6.48
C GLY A 105 -2.22 1.61 7.10
N HIS A 106 -1.39 1.35 8.12
CA HIS A 106 -0.51 2.32 8.75
C HIS A 106 0.91 2.12 8.23
N ILE A 107 1.27 2.93 7.25
CA ILE A 107 2.56 2.81 6.56
C ILE A 107 3.71 3.22 7.49
N ASP A 108 4.71 2.36 7.61
CA ASP A 108 5.92 2.60 8.40
C ASP A 108 6.93 3.50 7.68
N GLY A 109 6.95 3.41 6.34
CA GLY A 109 7.85 4.20 5.51
C GLY A 109 7.83 3.73 4.06
N LEU A 110 8.96 3.94 3.37
CA LEU A 110 9.12 3.60 1.97
C LEU A 110 10.18 2.52 1.77
N ALA A 111 9.94 1.67 0.78
CA ALA A 111 10.96 0.81 0.17
C ALA A 111 11.20 1.27 -1.27
N GLU A 112 12.45 1.22 -1.72
CA GLU A 112 12.84 1.56 -3.09
C GLU A 112 12.99 0.29 -3.91
N ILE A 113 12.39 0.21 -5.10
CA ILE A 113 12.67 -0.87 -6.06
C ILE A 113 14.05 -0.61 -6.68
N ILE A 114 15.03 -1.45 -6.37
CA ILE A 114 16.40 -1.30 -6.86
C ILE A 114 16.73 -2.19 -8.06
N ASP A 115 15.98 -3.28 -8.26
CA ASP A 115 16.15 -4.19 -9.39
C ASP A 115 14.85 -4.96 -9.66
N GLN A 116 14.68 -5.45 -10.88
CA GLN A 116 13.56 -6.31 -11.28
C GLN A 116 14.03 -7.38 -12.29
N LYS A 117 13.57 -8.61 -12.11
CA LYS A 117 13.93 -9.75 -12.99
C LYS A 117 12.70 -10.49 -13.43
N ASN A 118 12.54 -10.66 -14.74
CA ASN A 118 11.47 -11.50 -15.29
C ASN A 118 11.78 -12.97 -15.00
N GLU A 119 10.81 -13.68 -14.45
CA GLU A 119 10.84 -15.12 -14.14
C GLU A 119 9.66 -15.79 -14.83
N GLY A 120 9.74 -15.90 -16.16
CA GLY A 120 8.61 -16.32 -16.99
C GLY A 120 7.52 -15.26 -17.01
N ASP A 121 6.31 -15.66 -16.58
CA ASP A 121 5.14 -14.77 -16.48
C ASP A 121 5.08 -14.01 -15.13
N ALA A 122 6.02 -14.28 -14.22
CA ALA A 122 6.17 -13.59 -12.95
C ALA A 122 7.34 -12.61 -13.01
N VAL A 123 7.38 -11.66 -12.07
CA VAL A 123 8.48 -10.70 -11.95
C VAL A 123 8.95 -10.68 -10.51
N ARG A 124 10.25 -10.88 -10.31
CA ARG A 124 10.90 -10.71 -9.01
C ARG A 124 11.33 -9.25 -8.86
N PHE A 125 10.98 -8.64 -7.74
CA PHE A 125 11.39 -7.28 -7.38
C PHE A 125 12.36 -7.36 -6.21
N PHE A 126 13.45 -6.61 -6.30
CA PHE A 126 14.39 -6.41 -5.21
C PHE A 126 14.16 -5.03 -4.64
N LEU A 127 13.93 -4.96 -3.34
CA LEU A 127 13.59 -3.74 -2.63
C LEU A 127 14.61 -3.43 -1.56
N GLN A 128 15.03 -2.17 -1.49
CA GLN A 128 15.89 -1.65 -0.44
C GLN A 128 15.08 -0.85 0.57
N VAL A 129 15.40 -1.01 1.85
CA VAL A 129 14.75 -0.28 2.96
C VAL A 129 15.78 0.34 3.91
N PRO A 130 15.37 1.33 4.72
CA PRO A 130 16.12 1.77 5.88
C PRO A 130 16.44 0.61 6.84
N THR A 131 17.65 0.63 7.42
CA THR A 131 18.15 -0.44 8.32
C THR A 131 17.20 -0.73 9.49
N ARG A 132 16.51 0.29 10.00
CA ARG A 132 15.57 0.16 11.12
C ARG A 132 14.42 -0.82 10.85
N PHE A 133 14.06 -1.08 9.60
CA PHE A 133 12.97 -2.01 9.26
C PHE A 133 13.43 -3.47 9.14
N MET A 134 14.73 -3.72 8.97
CA MET A 134 15.27 -5.07 8.77
C MET A 134 14.91 -6.09 9.87
N PRO A 135 14.86 -5.73 11.17
CA PRO A 135 14.48 -6.68 12.22
C PRO A 135 13.07 -7.29 12.07
N PHE A 136 12.19 -6.70 11.25
CA PHE A 136 10.81 -7.14 11.04
C PHE A 136 10.59 -7.83 9.71
N ILE A 137 11.60 -7.84 8.83
CA ILE A 137 11.53 -8.44 7.51
C ILE A 137 12.30 -9.76 7.56
N ILE A 138 11.57 -10.87 7.55
CA ILE A 138 12.14 -12.21 7.67
C ILE A 138 11.88 -13.05 6.43
N ASN A 139 12.78 -13.98 6.12
CA ASN A 139 12.57 -14.96 5.07
C ASN A 139 11.28 -15.74 5.30
N LYS A 140 10.43 -15.81 4.27
CA LYS A 140 9.09 -16.41 4.30
C LYS A 140 8.09 -15.74 5.24
N GLY A 141 8.42 -14.54 5.73
CA GLY A 141 7.46 -13.67 6.41
C GLY A 141 6.53 -12.95 5.44
N SER A 142 5.48 -12.37 6.01
CA SER A 142 4.55 -11.49 5.29
C SER A 142 5.06 -10.05 5.30
N ILE A 143 4.70 -9.31 4.25
CA ILE A 143 4.96 -7.87 4.16
C ILE A 143 3.85 -7.23 3.30
N ALA A 144 3.46 -6.00 3.61
CA ALA A 144 2.55 -5.23 2.78
C ALA A 144 3.30 -4.13 2.02
N LEU A 145 3.27 -4.19 0.69
CA LEU A 145 3.92 -3.23 -0.19
C LEU A 145 2.91 -2.60 -1.16
N ASN A 146 2.75 -1.27 -1.11
CA ASN A 146 1.63 -0.56 -1.74
C ASN A 146 0.27 -1.23 -1.44
N GLY A 147 0.11 -1.71 -0.19
CA GLY A 147 -1.07 -2.44 0.27
C GLY A 147 -1.20 -3.85 -0.28
N THR A 148 -0.23 -4.38 -1.03
CA THR A 148 -0.27 -5.77 -1.52
C THR A 148 0.40 -6.67 -0.50
N SER A 149 -0.31 -7.69 0.00
CA SER A 149 0.24 -8.74 0.86
C SER A 149 1.15 -9.65 0.03
N LEU A 150 2.41 -9.75 0.42
CA LEU A 150 3.44 -10.49 -0.29
C LEU A 150 4.27 -11.35 0.66
N THR A 151 4.87 -12.39 0.11
CA THR A 151 5.83 -13.23 0.82
C THR A 151 7.24 -12.75 0.52
N VAL A 152 8.01 -12.48 1.57
CA VAL A 152 9.44 -12.20 1.47
C VAL A 152 10.18 -13.50 1.15
N ASN A 153 10.98 -13.53 0.08
CA ASN A 153 11.70 -14.74 -0.32
C ASN A 153 13.10 -14.84 0.27
N CYS A 154 13.90 -13.81 0.02
CA CYS A 154 15.25 -13.65 0.54
C CYS A 154 15.39 -12.27 1.20
N VAL A 155 16.28 -12.20 2.18
CA VAL A 155 16.67 -11.00 2.91
C VAL A 155 18.19 -11.03 3.04
N GLU A 156 18.86 -10.01 2.53
CA GLU A 156 20.30 -9.83 2.59
C GLU A 156 20.63 -8.35 2.83
N ASP A 157 21.38 -8.06 3.89
CA ASP A 157 21.68 -6.71 4.35
C ASP A 157 20.46 -5.79 4.53
N ARG A 158 20.24 -4.86 3.59
CA ARG A 158 19.11 -3.91 3.57
C ARG A 158 18.15 -4.18 2.41
N ILE A 159 18.32 -5.31 1.74
CA ILE A 159 17.63 -5.68 0.53
C ILE A 159 16.82 -6.94 0.82
N PHE A 160 15.60 -6.97 0.33
CA PHE A 160 14.80 -8.18 0.31
C PHE A 160 14.13 -8.31 -1.06
N ASP A 161 13.68 -9.52 -1.38
CA ASP A 161 12.98 -9.75 -2.63
C ASP A 161 11.59 -10.36 -2.43
N VAL A 162 10.71 -10.02 -3.36
CA VAL A 162 9.35 -10.57 -3.48
C VAL A 162 9.13 -11.03 -4.91
N LEU A 163 8.36 -12.09 -5.09
CA LEU A 163 7.96 -12.59 -6.39
C LEU A 163 6.50 -12.23 -6.65
N ILE A 164 6.25 -11.42 -7.68
CA ILE A 164 4.89 -11.01 -8.05
C ILE A 164 4.39 -11.91 -9.18
N ILE A 165 3.32 -12.65 -8.88
CA ILE A 165 2.71 -13.57 -9.84
C ILE A 165 1.93 -12.81 -10.93
N ARG A 166 1.72 -13.45 -12.07
CA ARG A 166 0.99 -12.89 -13.23
C ARG A 166 -0.33 -12.22 -12.87
N HIS A 167 -1.13 -12.87 -12.02
CA HIS A 167 -2.42 -12.32 -11.61
C HIS A 167 -2.26 -10.98 -10.87
N THR A 168 -1.36 -10.93 -9.87
CA THR A 168 -1.08 -9.70 -9.12
C THR A 168 -0.51 -8.61 -10.03
N LEU A 169 0.38 -8.93 -10.98
CA LEU A 169 0.87 -7.96 -11.96
C LEU A 169 -0.27 -7.32 -12.78
N GLN A 170 -1.30 -8.09 -13.13
CA GLN A 170 -2.44 -7.62 -13.93
C GLN A 170 -3.46 -6.82 -13.11
N MET A 171 -3.66 -7.19 -11.84
CA MET A 171 -4.72 -6.64 -11.00
C MET A 171 -4.25 -5.49 -10.09
N THR A 172 -2.96 -5.17 -10.10
CA THR A 172 -2.37 -4.13 -9.24
C THR A 172 -1.45 -3.21 -10.02
N THR A 173 -0.97 -2.15 -9.37
CA THR A 173 0.02 -1.22 -9.92
C THR A 173 1.40 -1.85 -10.14
N TRP A 174 1.66 -3.05 -9.63
CA TRP A 174 2.94 -3.77 -9.83
C TRP A 174 3.26 -4.04 -11.30
N GLY A 175 2.26 -4.22 -12.16
CA GLY A 175 2.49 -4.36 -13.61
C GLY A 175 3.04 -3.10 -14.30
N ARG A 176 3.10 -1.97 -13.59
CA ARG A 176 3.61 -0.68 -14.09
C ARG A 176 4.82 -0.18 -13.31
N ALA A 177 5.18 -0.84 -12.21
CA ALA A 177 6.27 -0.46 -11.34
C ALA A 177 7.62 -0.57 -12.06
N LYS A 178 8.55 0.30 -11.69
CA LYS A 178 9.89 0.41 -12.30
C LYS A 178 10.96 0.52 -11.22
N ILE A 179 12.20 0.25 -11.63
CA ILE A 179 13.38 0.55 -10.82
C ILE A 179 13.40 2.06 -10.51
N GLY A 180 13.66 2.39 -9.24
CA GLY A 180 13.64 3.74 -8.68
C GLY A 180 12.30 4.15 -8.06
N ASP A 181 11.21 3.40 -8.31
CA ASP A 181 9.92 3.71 -7.70
C ASP A 181 9.95 3.46 -6.18
N GLN A 182 9.31 4.37 -5.43
CA GLN A 182 9.11 4.25 -4.00
C GLN A 182 7.75 3.58 -3.70
N VAL A 183 7.76 2.51 -2.92
CA VAL A 183 6.55 1.78 -2.53
C VAL A 183 6.28 1.94 -1.04
N ASN A 184 5.01 2.10 -0.67
CA ASN A 184 4.60 2.18 0.73
C ASN A 184 4.86 0.83 1.41
N LEU A 185 5.60 0.85 2.51
CA LEU A 185 5.97 -0.32 3.30
C LEU A 185 5.19 -0.33 4.61
N GLU A 186 4.46 -1.41 4.85
CA GLU A 186 3.92 -1.76 6.16
C GLU A 186 4.50 -3.12 6.57
N ILE A 187 5.16 -3.15 7.73
CA ILE A 187 5.72 -4.38 8.31
C ILE A 187 4.60 -5.21 8.94
N ASP A 188 4.78 -6.53 9.00
CA ASP A 188 3.80 -7.41 9.64
C ASP A 188 3.60 -7.03 11.11
N GLN A 189 2.35 -6.79 11.49
CA GLN A 189 1.97 -6.45 12.86
C GLN A 189 2.40 -7.53 13.86
N LEU A 190 2.41 -8.80 13.46
CA LEU A 190 2.91 -9.90 14.30
C LEU A 190 4.40 -9.75 14.61
N ALA A 191 5.20 -9.32 13.64
CA ALA A 191 6.62 -9.05 13.86
C ALA A 191 6.83 -7.93 14.87
N ARG A 192 5.97 -6.89 14.85
CA ARG A 192 6.00 -5.79 15.83
C ARG A 192 5.71 -6.28 17.25
N TYR A 193 4.69 -7.13 17.42
CA TYR A 193 4.39 -7.71 18.73
C TYR A 193 5.51 -8.65 19.22
N ALA A 194 6.08 -9.47 18.33
CA ALA A 194 7.20 -10.34 18.66
C ALA A 194 8.43 -9.54 19.12
N ALA A 195 8.76 -8.45 18.41
CA ALA A 195 9.85 -7.55 18.79
C ALA A 195 9.61 -6.89 20.16
N LYS A 196 8.38 -6.42 20.43
CA LYS A 196 8.06 -5.83 21.73
C LYS A 196 8.19 -6.84 22.87
N LEU A 197 7.77 -8.09 22.65
CA LEU A 197 7.87 -9.18 23.63
C LEU A 197 9.31 -9.64 23.87
N SER A 198 10.17 -9.58 22.85
CA SER A 198 11.60 -9.93 22.98
C SER A 198 12.45 -8.81 23.60
N GLY A 199 11.86 -7.65 23.89
CA GLY A 199 12.57 -6.49 24.42
C GLY A 199 13.37 -5.72 23.36
N PHE A 200 13.08 -5.93 22.08
CA PHE A 200 13.69 -5.18 21.00
C PHE A 200 13.12 -3.75 20.96
N GLU A 201 13.99 -2.74 21.02
CA GLU A 201 13.62 -1.34 20.84
C GLU A 201 14.05 -0.84 19.47
N MET A 202 13.10 -0.26 18.75
CA MET A 202 13.37 0.47 17.52
C MET A 202 14.22 1.69 17.82
N LYS A 203 15.35 1.83 17.12
CA LYS A 203 16.10 3.08 17.13
C LYS A 203 15.48 4.03 16.12
N ASP A 204 14.94 5.13 16.60
CA ASP A 204 14.54 6.24 15.74
C ASP A 204 15.80 6.91 15.18
N GLU A 205 16.02 6.80 13.87
CA GLU A 205 16.90 7.70 13.14
C GLU A 205 16.00 8.74 12.47
N TYR A 206 15.84 9.89 13.14
CA TYR A 206 15.23 11.11 12.60
C TYR A 206 16.20 11.81 11.66
#